data_AF-A0A962JI17-F1
#
_entry.id   AF-A0A962JI17-F1
#
_cell.length_a   1.000
_cell.length_b   1.000
_cell.length_c   1.000
_cell.angle_alpha   90.00
_cell.angle_beta   90.00
_cell.angle_gamma   90.00
#
_symmetry.space_group_name_H-M   'P 1'
#
loop_
_entity.id
_entity.type
_entity.pdbx_description
1 polymer ?
#
loop_
_entity_poly.entity_id
_entity_poly.type
_entity_poly.pdbx_seq_one_letter_code
_entity_poly.pdbx_strand_id
1 'polypeptide(L)'
;MKKLFWAYAFFSSYSFAEVYPSWINNPPASINNHIYAVGVSPLTTSVAQSINSATANSKTELISQLRASINGKIDTNSTVLVSKSLTLETQSSRDFYNQSASIQTEAKNIVGISILETYIDKGSKTVYALADFDTVKAIYDIKIRYSEYNDELKNLAMTPSTFVKQKKLRSIFSKISELKESTYLLYSIDGIQGIYNNIVALERESSRMIAVEKDELSFFVDNQSGSYLNNALFVNIRKSVVDAGFKWDNISPKYIINVSQLGSKEFSEFYGNTSVKANLNVTVSEKEDKNPILSQNFVFKGTATTQDAALSRLESSINNGITDAIVEMLYQ
;
A
#
# COMPACT_ATOMS: atom_id res chain seq x y z
N MET A 1 1.98 73.89 56.26
CA MET A 1 0.93 72.92 55.87
C MET A 1 1.08 72.62 54.38
N LYS A 2 1.64 71.47 54.01
CA LYS A 2 1.78 71.01 52.62
C LYS A 2 0.87 69.79 52.42
N LYS A 3 -0.09 69.88 51.49
CA LYS A 3 -0.99 68.79 51.09
C LYS A 3 -0.26 67.91 50.07
N LEU A 4 -0.19 66.60 50.32
CA LEU A 4 0.22 65.60 49.34
C LEU A 4 -1.03 64.87 48.83
N PHE A 5 -1.33 65.05 47.56
CA PHE A 5 -2.30 64.27 46.80
C PHE A 5 -1.65 62.92 46.46
N TRP A 6 -2.32 61.82 46.80
CA TRP A 6 -2.03 60.50 46.24
C TRP A 6 -3.06 60.21 45.15
N ALA A 7 -2.61 60.16 43.91
CA ALA A 7 -3.41 59.73 42.77
C ALA A 7 -3.46 58.20 42.74
N TYR A 8 -4.67 57.64 42.78
CA TYR A 8 -4.92 56.23 42.50
C TYR A 8 -4.71 55.97 41.01
N ALA A 9 -3.66 55.20 40.67
CA ALA A 9 -3.53 54.61 39.35
C ALA A 9 -4.46 53.38 39.27
N PHE A 10 -5.57 53.52 38.56
CA PHE A 10 -6.35 52.38 38.08
C PHE A 10 -5.51 51.64 37.05
N PHE A 11 -4.96 50.49 37.43
CA PHE A 11 -4.49 49.50 36.47
C PHE A 11 -5.72 48.90 35.79
N SER A 12 -6.08 49.42 34.61
CA SER A 12 -6.98 48.72 33.71
C SER A 12 -6.28 47.43 33.28
N SER A 13 -6.69 46.30 33.83
CA SER A 13 -6.34 44.98 33.32
C SER A 13 -6.92 44.84 31.92
N TYR A 14 -6.13 45.18 30.89
CA TYR A 14 -6.38 44.76 29.53
C TYR A 14 -6.25 43.24 29.48
N SER A 15 -7.39 42.53 29.56
CA SER A 15 -7.45 41.15 29.11
C SER A 15 -7.30 41.18 27.60
N PHE A 16 -6.14 40.74 27.08
CA PHE A 16 -6.08 40.32 25.68
C PHE A 16 -7.03 39.14 25.55
N ALA A 17 -8.22 39.36 25.00
CA ALA A 17 -9.05 38.27 24.53
C ALA A 17 -8.21 37.52 23.49
N GLU A 18 -7.97 36.23 23.73
CA GLU A 18 -7.34 35.33 22.76
C GLU A 18 -8.25 35.37 21.51
N VAL A 19 -7.83 36.11 20.47
CA VAL A 19 -8.70 36.40 19.33
C VAL A 19 -8.99 35.10 18.60
N TYR A 20 -10.22 34.64 18.70
CA TYR A 20 -10.71 33.42 18.07
C TYR A 20 -10.64 33.57 16.53
N PRO A 21 -9.86 32.74 15.83
CA PRO A 21 -9.74 32.87 14.38
C PRO A 21 -11.07 32.67 13.66
N SER A 22 -11.38 33.56 12.71
CA SER A 22 -12.63 33.51 11.95
C SER A 22 -12.77 32.24 11.10
N TRP A 23 -11.64 31.68 10.65
CA TRP A 23 -11.60 30.48 9.80
C TRP A 23 -12.10 29.21 10.49
N ILE A 24 -12.20 29.20 11.82
CA ILE A 24 -12.70 28.01 12.56
C ILE A 24 -14.17 27.75 12.23
N ASN A 25 -14.98 28.82 12.14
CA ASN A 25 -16.41 28.70 11.83
C ASN A 25 -16.70 28.95 10.35
N ASN A 26 -15.88 29.76 9.69
CA ASN A 26 -16.04 30.12 8.28
C ASN A 26 -14.69 29.96 7.58
N PRO A 27 -14.30 28.72 7.20
CA PRO A 27 -13.07 28.53 6.44
C PRO A 27 -13.08 29.40 5.18
N PRO A 28 -11.90 29.80 4.68
CA PRO A 28 -11.82 30.63 3.47
C PRO A 28 -12.63 29.98 2.34
N ALA A 29 -13.36 30.81 1.59
CA ALA A 29 -14.09 30.32 0.44
C ALA A 29 -13.12 29.69 -0.56
N SER A 30 -13.54 28.60 -1.21
CA SER A 30 -12.76 27.97 -2.28
C SER A 30 -12.61 28.93 -3.45
N ILE A 31 -11.48 29.63 -3.49
CA ILE A 31 -11.14 30.64 -4.49
C ILE A 31 -9.77 30.28 -5.06
N ASN A 32 -9.54 30.61 -6.34
CA ASN A 32 -8.26 30.42 -7.03
C ASN A 32 -7.71 29.00 -7.02
N ASN A 33 -8.57 27.98 -7.16
CA ASN A 33 -8.16 26.57 -7.23
C ASN A 33 -7.67 25.98 -5.89
N HIS A 34 -8.04 26.60 -4.77
CA HIS A 34 -7.77 26.08 -3.42
C HIS A 34 -9.05 25.56 -2.74
N ILE A 35 -8.93 24.47 -1.98
CA ILE A 35 -9.98 23.93 -1.12
C ILE A 35 -9.48 23.93 0.32
N TYR A 36 -10.34 24.33 1.26
CA TYR A 36 -9.98 24.47 2.66
C TYR A 36 -10.84 23.56 3.55
N ALA A 37 -10.23 22.99 4.58
CA ALA A 37 -10.98 22.28 5.61
C ALA A 37 -10.38 22.49 7.00
N VAL A 38 -11.26 22.44 8.01
CA VAL A 38 -10.89 22.58 9.41
C VAL A 38 -10.97 21.22 10.09
N GLY A 39 -9.88 20.82 10.73
CA GLY A 39 -9.80 19.66 11.60
C GLY A 39 -9.84 20.07 13.05
N VAL A 40 -10.49 19.24 13.88
CA VAL A 40 -10.69 19.51 15.30
C VAL A 40 -10.21 18.33 16.12
N SER A 41 -9.54 18.58 17.24
CA SER A 41 -9.14 17.55 18.21
C SER A 41 -9.29 18.07 19.64
N PRO A 42 -9.69 17.22 20.61
CA PRO A 42 -9.61 17.56 22.03
C PRO A 42 -8.16 17.89 22.43
N LEU A 43 -8.00 18.88 23.30
CA LEU A 43 -6.72 19.22 23.93
C LEU A 43 -6.42 18.21 25.04
N THR A 44 -5.40 17.39 24.80
CA THR A 44 -4.89 16.41 25.77
C THR A 44 -3.73 16.99 26.59
N THR A 45 -3.17 16.18 27.50
CA THR A 45 -1.94 16.53 28.22
C THR A 45 -0.75 16.76 27.30
N SER A 46 -0.76 16.19 26.08
CA SER A 46 0.22 16.44 25.04
C SER A 46 -0.37 17.39 23.98
N VAL A 47 0.05 18.66 24.03
CA VAL A 47 -0.33 19.66 23.02
C VAL A 47 0.09 19.22 21.62
N ALA A 48 1.32 18.71 21.47
CA ALA A 48 1.85 18.24 20.19
C ALA A 48 1.01 17.09 19.61
N GLN A 49 0.58 16.13 20.44
CA GLN A 49 -0.31 15.06 20.00
C GLN A 49 -1.67 15.61 19.55
N SER A 50 -2.20 16.59 20.26
CA SER A 50 -3.49 17.22 19.94
C SER A 50 -3.45 18.00 18.62
N ILE A 51 -2.33 18.71 18.35
CA ILE A 51 -2.06 19.36 17.06
C ILE A 51 -1.95 18.35 15.93
N ASN A 52 -1.21 17.25 16.14
CA ASN A 52 -1.06 16.19 15.15
C ASN A 52 -2.41 15.55 14.81
N SER A 53 -3.26 15.30 15.81
CA SER A 53 -4.61 14.81 15.63
C SER A 53 -5.50 15.80 14.87
N ALA A 54 -5.49 17.08 15.24
CA ALA A 54 -6.25 18.11 14.52
C ALA A 54 -5.81 18.22 13.05
N THR A 55 -4.50 18.13 12.81
CA THR A 55 -3.89 18.11 11.48
C THR A 55 -4.31 16.88 10.67
N ALA A 56 -4.34 15.69 11.27
CA ALA A 56 -4.82 14.48 10.59
C ALA A 56 -6.32 14.59 10.26
N ASN A 57 -7.10 15.17 11.17
CA ASN A 57 -8.53 15.37 10.99
C ASN A 57 -8.83 16.38 9.88
N SER A 58 -8.04 17.46 9.75
CA SER A 58 -8.26 18.46 8.69
C SER A 58 -8.00 17.87 7.29
N LYS A 59 -6.98 17.04 7.15
CA LYS A 59 -6.71 16.28 5.91
C LYS A 59 -7.83 15.29 5.59
N THR A 60 -8.33 14.60 6.62
CA THR A 60 -9.45 13.64 6.48
C THR A 60 -10.70 14.37 5.99
N GLU A 61 -10.98 15.56 6.53
CA GLU A 61 -12.11 16.38 6.14
C GLU A 61 -12.01 16.84 4.67
N LEU A 62 -10.83 17.31 4.23
CA LEU A 62 -10.60 17.65 2.81
C LEU A 62 -10.96 16.48 1.88
N ILE A 63 -10.55 15.27 2.22
CA ILE A 63 -10.81 14.08 1.38
C ILE A 63 -12.29 13.71 1.40
N SER A 64 -12.96 13.83 2.56
CA SER A 64 -14.41 13.65 2.66
C SER A 64 -15.16 14.63 1.75
N GLN A 65 -14.74 15.91 1.70
CA GLN A 65 -15.33 16.91 0.80
C GLN A 65 -15.10 16.57 -0.67
N LEU A 66 -13.88 16.13 -1.04
CA LEU A 66 -13.57 15.67 -2.40
C LEU A 66 -14.44 14.49 -2.82
N ARG A 67 -14.61 13.49 -1.96
CA ARG A 67 -15.49 12.32 -2.20
C ARG A 67 -16.97 12.72 -2.32
N ALA A 68 -17.45 13.63 -1.47
CA ALA A 68 -18.82 14.13 -1.55
C ALA A 68 -19.08 14.87 -2.87
N SER A 69 -18.10 15.66 -3.34
CA SER A 69 -18.14 16.35 -4.63
C SER A 69 -18.23 15.36 -5.81
N ILE A 70 -17.51 14.23 -5.73
CA ILE A 70 -17.62 13.16 -6.73
C ILE A 70 -19.02 12.56 -6.76
N ASN A 71 -19.57 12.15 -5.61
CA ASN A 71 -20.89 11.53 -5.53
C ASN A 71 -21.99 12.48 -6.06
N GLY A 72 -21.95 13.77 -5.67
CA GLY A 72 -22.92 14.76 -6.17
C GLY A 72 -22.84 15.04 -7.68
N LYS A 73 -21.64 14.91 -8.29
CA LYS A 73 -21.43 15.06 -9.75
C LYS A 73 -21.80 13.78 -10.52
N ILE A 74 -21.68 12.61 -9.89
CA ILE A 74 -22.08 11.31 -10.46
C ILE A 74 -23.62 11.17 -10.44
N ASP A 75 -24.28 11.60 -9.37
CA ASP A 75 -25.75 11.56 -9.22
C ASP A 75 -26.49 12.44 -10.24
N THR A 76 -25.81 13.44 -10.81
CA THR A 76 -26.38 14.33 -11.83
C THR A 76 -26.07 13.92 -13.27
N ASN A 77 -25.11 13.01 -13.52
CA ASN A 77 -24.63 12.74 -14.89
C ASN A 77 -24.48 11.26 -15.28
N SER A 78 -24.80 10.27 -14.44
CA SER A 78 -24.76 8.87 -14.89
C SER A 78 -25.73 7.93 -14.17
N THR A 79 -26.80 7.54 -14.86
CA THR A 79 -27.40 6.20 -14.71
C THR A 79 -26.44 5.14 -15.24
N VAL A 80 -25.40 4.78 -14.48
CA VAL A 80 -24.66 3.52 -14.70
C VAL A 80 -24.27 2.92 -13.36
N LEU A 81 -24.81 1.73 -13.13
CA LEU A 81 -24.66 0.81 -12.01
C LEU A 81 -23.22 0.73 -11.46
N VAL A 82 -23.02 1.14 -10.21
CA VAL A 82 -22.02 0.52 -9.33
C VAL A 82 -22.75 -0.09 -8.14
N SER A 83 -23.01 -1.39 -8.28
CA SER A 83 -23.40 -2.28 -7.20
C SER A 83 -22.37 -2.20 -6.07
N LYS A 84 -22.71 -1.49 -5.00
CA LYS A 84 -22.11 -1.70 -3.67
C LYS A 84 -23.16 -1.43 -2.60
N SER A 85 -23.91 -2.50 -2.28
CA SER A 85 -24.48 -2.78 -0.96
C SER A 85 -24.74 -1.57 -0.08
N LEU A 86 -25.82 -0.85 -0.37
CA LEU A 86 -26.46 0.06 0.56
C LEU A 86 -27.22 -0.78 1.60
N THR A 87 -26.59 -1.04 2.74
CA THR A 87 -27.31 -1.21 4.00
C THR A 87 -26.82 -0.10 4.92
N LEU A 88 -27.46 1.06 4.75
CA LEU A 88 -27.57 2.05 5.80
C LEU A 88 -28.36 1.42 6.94
N GLU A 89 -27.71 1.18 8.08
CA GLU A 89 -28.21 1.50 9.41
C GLU A 89 -27.21 0.99 10.46
N THR A 90 -26.90 1.82 11.45
CA THR A 90 -26.02 1.59 12.61
C THR A 90 -24.50 1.60 12.40
N GLN A 91 -23.94 2.76 12.01
CA GLN A 91 -22.48 2.95 12.08
C GLN A 91 -22.04 3.16 13.53
N SER A 92 -21.32 2.16 14.05
CA SER A 92 -20.68 2.22 15.36
C SER A 92 -19.37 3.02 15.28
N SER A 93 -18.83 3.44 16.41
CA SER A 93 -17.56 4.16 16.50
C SER A 93 -16.39 3.42 15.79
N ARG A 94 -16.47 2.10 15.59
CA ARG A 94 -15.48 1.33 14.79
C ARG A 94 -15.49 1.69 13.31
N ASP A 95 -16.64 2.04 12.76
CA ASP A 95 -16.76 2.37 11.33
C ASP A 95 -16.10 3.72 11.04
N PHE A 96 -16.20 4.68 11.96
CA PHE A 96 -15.45 5.95 11.89
C PHE A 96 -13.93 5.73 11.97
N TYR A 97 -13.45 4.81 12.82
CA TYR A 97 -12.01 4.47 12.89
C TYR A 97 -11.51 3.73 11.64
N ASN A 98 -12.29 2.81 11.07
CA ASN A 98 -11.91 2.11 9.85
C ASN A 98 -11.98 3.03 8.61
N GLN A 99 -12.97 3.92 8.58
CA GLN A 99 -13.13 4.93 7.54
C GLN A 99 -12.00 5.96 7.61
N SER A 100 -11.65 6.46 8.80
CA SER A 100 -10.50 7.36 8.99
C SER A 100 -9.15 6.70 8.70
N ALA A 101 -8.95 5.41 9.00
CA ALA A 101 -7.75 4.68 8.59
C ALA A 101 -7.63 4.56 7.06
N SER A 102 -8.72 4.20 6.36
CA SER A 102 -8.72 4.15 4.89
C SER A 102 -8.47 5.53 4.26
N ILE A 103 -9.11 6.57 4.80
CA ILE A 103 -8.95 7.96 4.34
C ILE A 103 -7.54 8.48 4.62
N GLN A 104 -6.93 8.14 5.77
CA GLN A 104 -5.55 8.51 6.07
C GLN A 104 -4.52 7.84 5.15
N THR A 105 -4.84 6.65 4.63
CA THR A 105 -3.99 5.94 3.68
C THR A 105 -4.05 6.62 2.31
N GLU A 106 -5.23 7.04 1.88
CA GLU A 106 -5.44 7.82 0.66
C GLU A 106 -4.88 9.25 0.76
N ALA A 107 -4.93 9.87 1.95
CA ALA A 107 -4.40 11.20 2.22
C ALA A 107 -2.88 11.30 2.03
N LYS A 108 -2.15 10.21 2.23
CA LYS A 108 -0.68 10.20 2.14
C LYS A 108 -0.16 10.45 0.72
N ASN A 109 -0.97 10.16 -0.29
CA ASN A 109 -0.51 10.11 -1.68
C ASN A 109 -1.00 11.30 -2.54
N ILE A 110 -1.81 12.20 -1.97
CA ILE A 110 -2.28 13.40 -2.65
C ILE A 110 -1.32 14.56 -2.37
N VAL A 111 -0.57 14.95 -3.41
CA VAL A 111 0.25 16.16 -3.39
C VAL A 111 -0.65 17.40 -3.43
N GLY A 112 -0.25 18.47 -2.75
CA GLY A 112 -0.97 19.75 -2.74
C GLY A 112 -1.67 20.06 -1.42
N ILE A 113 -1.71 19.13 -0.47
CA ILE A 113 -2.27 19.38 0.86
C ILE A 113 -1.20 19.99 1.78
N SER A 114 -1.51 21.15 2.37
CA SER A 114 -0.67 21.84 3.34
C SER A 114 -1.47 22.26 4.57
N ILE A 115 -0.81 22.47 5.71
CA ILE A 115 -1.44 23.03 6.91
C ILE A 115 -1.05 24.49 6.98
N LEU A 116 -2.04 25.38 6.89
CA LEU A 116 -1.82 26.82 6.91
C LEU A 116 -1.68 27.33 8.34
N GLU A 117 -2.62 26.93 9.21
CA GLU A 117 -2.73 27.47 10.55
C GLU A 117 -3.18 26.40 11.54
N THR A 118 -2.77 26.59 12.80
CA THR A 118 -3.25 25.80 13.93
C THR A 118 -3.61 26.74 15.06
N TYR A 119 -4.71 26.46 15.76
CA TYR A 119 -5.16 27.27 16.89
C TYR A 119 -5.50 26.38 18.08
N ILE A 120 -5.13 26.83 19.29
CA ILE A 120 -5.43 26.12 20.53
C ILE A 120 -6.37 27.00 21.34
N ASP A 121 -7.60 26.54 21.52
CA ASP A 121 -8.56 27.13 22.43
C ASP A 121 -8.44 26.45 23.80
N LYS A 122 -7.79 27.14 24.74
CA LYS A 122 -7.63 26.65 26.11
C LYS A 122 -8.93 26.69 26.90
N GLY A 123 -9.86 27.59 26.54
CA GLY A 123 -11.16 27.72 27.20
C GLY A 123 -12.06 26.53 26.90
N SER A 124 -12.18 26.16 25.62
CA SER A 124 -12.96 24.98 25.20
C SER A 124 -12.17 23.67 25.22
N LYS A 125 -10.88 23.71 25.59
CA LYS A 125 -9.96 22.56 25.56
C LYS A 125 -9.95 21.87 24.18
N THR A 126 -9.81 22.66 23.13
CA THR A 126 -9.89 22.18 21.74
C THR A 126 -8.74 22.71 20.91
N VAL A 127 -8.23 21.90 19.99
CA VAL A 127 -7.21 22.28 18.99
C VAL A 127 -7.82 22.19 17.60
N TYR A 128 -7.57 23.22 16.80
CA TYR A 128 -8.04 23.37 15.44
C TYR A 128 -6.86 23.41 14.48
N ALA A 129 -7.01 22.87 13.28
CA ALA A 129 -6.03 22.97 12.19
C ALA A 129 -6.74 23.30 10.88
N LEU A 130 -6.26 24.30 10.16
CA LEU A 130 -6.72 24.66 8.82
C LEU A 130 -5.82 24.00 7.77
N ALA A 131 -6.40 23.13 6.96
CA ALA A 131 -5.73 22.56 5.79
C ALA A 131 -6.13 23.33 4.52
N ASP A 132 -5.16 23.44 3.62
CA ASP A 132 -5.28 23.98 2.27
C ASP A 132 -4.93 22.88 1.26
N PHE A 133 -5.67 22.83 0.18
CA PHE A 133 -5.44 21.93 -0.94
C PHE A 133 -5.33 22.71 -2.24
N ASP A 134 -4.12 22.80 -2.77
CA ASP A 134 -3.82 23.37 -4.10
C ASP A 134 -4.11 22.34 -5.20
N THR A 135 -5.24 22.52 -5.87
CA THR A 135 -5.68 21.62 -6.94
C THR A 135 -4.80 21.72 -8.19
N VAL A 136 -4.17 22.87 -8.47
CA VAL A 136 -3.28 23.04 -9.64
C VAL A 136 -2.01 22.24 -9.43
N LYS A 137 -1.43 22.33 -8.23
CA LYS A 137 -0.25 21.54 -7.86
C LYS A 137 -0.54 20.05 -7.89
N ALA A 138 -1.72 19.63 -7.43
CA ALA A 138 -2.15 18.24 -7.49
C ALA A 138 -2.29 17.74 -8.95
N ILE A 139 -2.94 18.51 -9.82
CA ILE A 139 -3.09 18.19 -11.25
C ILE A 139 -1.71 18.08 -11.93
N TYR A 140 -0.81 19.02 -11.64
CA TYR A 140 0.53 19.04 -12.21
C TYR A 140 1.34 17.81 -11.81
N ASP A 141 1.30 17.44 -10.54
CA ASP A 141 1.97 16.24 -10.03
C ASP A 141 1.42 14.95 -10.68
N ILE A 142 0.10 14.83 -10.83
CA ILE A 142 -0.51 13.69 -11.53
C ILE A 142 -0.02 13.60 -12.99
N LYS A 143 0.11 14.74 -13.68
CA LYS A 143 0.63 14.79 -15.06
C LYS A 143 2.08 14.31 -15.14
N ILE A 144 2.92 14.71 -14.20
CA ILE A 144 4.31 14.25 -14.13
C ILE A 144 4.36 12.75 -13.91
N ARG A 145 3.71 12.25 -12.85
CA ARG A 145 3.71 10.81 -12.52
C ARG A 145 3.16 9.95 -13.66
N TYR A 146 2.10 10.42 -14.32
CA TYR A 146 1.57 9.75 -15.51
C TYR A 146 2.62 9.67 -16.63
N SER A 147 3.31 10.77 -16.94
CA SER A 147 4.35 10.79 -17.97
C SER A 147 5.50 9.85 -17.62
N GLU A 148 5.98 9.89 -16.38
CA GLU A 148 7.05 9.04 -15.88
C GLU A 148 6.69 7.55 -16.03
N TYR A 149 5.50 7.14 -15.58
CA TYR A 149 5.09 5.73 -15.67
C TYR A 149 4.84 5.28 -17.10
N ASN A 150 4.33 6.17 -17.96
CA ASN A 150 4.16 5.90 -19.39
C ASN A 150 5.51 5.69 -20.08
N ASP A 151 6.50 6.52 -19.77
CA ASP A 151 7.85 6.40 -20.33
C ASP A 151 8.58 5.16 -19.76
N GLU A 152 8.42 4.88 -18.46
CA GLU A 152 8.92 3.64 -17.84
C GLU A 152 8.35 2.41 -18.56
N LEU A 153 7.04 2.40 -18.85
CA LEU A 153 6.37 1.31 -19.56
C LEU A 153 6.89 1.13 -21.00
N LYS A 154 7.10 2.22 -21.75
CA LYS A 154 7.66 2.16 -23.12
C LYS A 154 9.09 1.64 -23.13
N ASN A 155 9.91 2.04 -22.15
CA ASN A 155 11.30 1.65 -22.05
C ASN A 155 11.47 0.16 -21.67
N LEU A 156 10.44 -0.50 -21.15
CA LEU A 156 10.50 -1.93 -20.84
C LEU A 156 10.68 -2.81 -22.07
N ALA A 157 10.26 -2.37 -23.25
CA ALA A 157 10.48 -3.10 -24.49
C ALA A 157 11.97 -3.37 -24.76
N MET A 158 12.87 -2.54 -24.22
CA MET A 158 14.32 -2.67 -24.36
C MET A 158 14.97 -3.58 -23.30
N THR A 159 14.20 -4.11 -22.34
CA THR A 159 14.72 -5.02 -21.30
C THR A 159 14.80 -6.46 -21.83
N PRO A 160 15.99 -7.09 -21.93
CA PRO A 160 16.16 -8.38 -22.60
C PRO A 160 15.67 -9.58 -21.78
N SER A 161 15.76 -9.54 -20.45
CA SER A 161 15.30 -10.64 -19.59
C SER A 161 13.80 -10.52 -19.29
N THR A 162 13.02 -11.54 -19.67
CA THR A 162 11.57 -11.64 -19.40
C THR A 162 11.26 -11.60 -17.89
N PHE A 163 12.08 -12.24 -17.05
CA PHE A 163 11.89 -12.21 -15.60
C PHE A 163 12.05 -10.81 -15.01
N VAL A 164 13.14 -10.12 -15.37
CA VAL A 164 13.40 -8.73 -14.95
C VAL A 164 12.31 -7.80 -15.46
N LYS A 165 11.87 -8.00 -16.71
CA LYS A 165 10.79 -7.22 -17.31
C LYS A 165 9.47 -7.43 -16.58
N GLN A 166 9.12 -8.67 -16.23
CA GLN A 166 7.89 -8.97 -15.49
C GLN A 166 7.88 -8.31 -14.10
N LYS A 167 9.00 -8.39 -13.36
CA LYS A 167 9.16 -7.72 -12.07
C LYS A 167 8.95 -6.21 -12.17
N LYS A 168 9.60 -5.57 -13.15
CA LYS A 168 9.43 -4.13 -13.39
C LYS A 168 7.99 -3.78 -13.80
N LEU A 169 7.36 -4.59 -14.66
CA LEU A 169 5.96 -4.40 -15.05
C LEU A 169 5.01 -4.43 -13.85
N ARG A 170 5.17 -5.37 -12.92
CA ARG A 170 4.36 -5.44 -11.70
C ARG A 170 4.56 -4.21 -10.81
N SER A 171 5.80 -3.76 -10.66
CA SER A 171 6.11 -2.53 -9.91
C SER A 171 5.43 -1.30 -10.53
N ILE A 172 5.55 -1.12 -11.85
CA ILE A 172 4.90 -0.03 -12.58
C ILE A 172 3.37 -0.13 -12.47
N PHE A 173 2.79 -1.33 -12.61
CA PHE A 173 1.36 -1.54 -12.46
C PHE A 173 0.85 -1.09 -11.07
N SER A 174 1.58 -1.43 -10.00
CA SER A 174 1.24 -0.96 -8.64
C SER A 174 1.23 0.56 -8.56
N LYS A 175 2.28 1.22 -9.06
CA LYS A 175 2.35 2.68 -9.09
C LYS A 175 1.22 3.33 -9.90
N ILE A 176 0.88 2.75 -11.06
CA ILE A 176 -0.24 3.21 -11.89
C ILE A 176 -1.58 3.03 -11.15
N SER A 177 -1.76 1.91 -10.45
CA SER A 177 -2.97 1.63 -9.66
C SER A 177 -3.15 2.67 -8.55
N GLU A 178 -2.09 2.97 -7.81
CA GLU A 178 -2.07 4.01 -6.79
C GLU A 178 -2.34 5.41 -7.38
N LEU A 179 -1.77 5.71 -8.55
CA LEU A 179 -2.02 6.97 -9.27
C LEU A 179 -3.47 7.07 -9.72
N LYS A 180 -4.07 5.98 -10.20
CA LYS A 180 -5.49 5.91 -10.60
C LYS A 180 -6.40 6.20 -9.41
N GLU A 181 -6.16 5.57 -8.27
CA GLU A 181 -6.93 5.81 -7.04
C GLU A 181 -6.80 7.27 -6.59
N SER A 182 -5.58 7.80 -6.55
CA SER A 182 -5.31 9.20 -6.19
C SER A 182 -6.01 10.18 -7.15
N THR A 183 -6.00 9.89 -8.45
CA THR A 183 -6.64 10.73 -9.48
C THR A 183 -8.16 10.64 -9.40
N TYR A 184 -8.72 9.48 -9.05
CA TYR A 184 -10.15 9.29 -8.88
C TYR A 184 -10.71 10.21 -7.78
N LEU A 185 -9.98 10.42 -6.69
CA LEU A 185 -10.37 11.35 -5.61
C LEU A 185 -10.46 12.81 -6.07
N LEU A 186 -9.84 13.14 -7.21
CA LEU A 186 -9.87 14.47 -7.81
C LEU A 186 -10.76 14.54 -9.05
N TYR A 187 -11.54 13.49 -9.34
CA TYR A 187 -12.28 13.36 -10.60
C TYR A 187 -13.34 14.46 -10.81
N SER A 188 -13.84 15.06 -9.74
CA SER A 188 -14.78 16.18 -9.82
C SER A 188 -14.14 17.50 -10.25
N ILE A 189 -12.80 17.62 -10.17
CA ILE A 189 -12.04 18.80 -10.55
C ILE A 189 -11.90 18.88 -12.08
N ASP A 190 -12.14 20.07 -12.63
CA ASP A 190 -12.06 20.30 -14.07
C ASP A 190 -10.64 20.06 -14.60
N GLY A 191 -10.55 19.37 -15.75
CA GLY A 191 -9.27 18.99 -16.36
C GLY A 191 -8.68 17.65 -15.87
N ILE A 192 -9.20 17.03 -14.81
CA ILE A 192 -8.75 15.70 -14.34
C ILE A 192 -9.30 14.54 -15.19
N GLN A 193 -10.52 14.67 -15.72
CA GLN A 193 -11.21 13.56 -16.39
C GLN A 193 -10.41 12.98 -17.58
N GLY A 194 -9.78 13.85 -18.38
CA GLY A 194 -8.95 13.42 -19.51
C GLY A 194 -7.71 12.64 -19.05
N ILE A 195 -7.01 13.11 -18.01
CA ILE A 195 -5.84 12.40 -17.49
C ILE A 195 -6.22 11.10 -16.77
N TYR A 196 -7.35 11.06 -16.07
CA TYR A 196 -7.88 9.84 -15.47
C TYR A 196 -8.10 8.74 -16.53
N ASN A 197 -8.74 9.07 -17.65
CA ASN A 197 -8.96 8.13 -18.74
C ASN A 197 -7.64 7.61 -19.35
N ASN A 198 -6.63 8.48 -19.46
CA ASN A 198 -5.29 8.09 -19.91
C ASN A 198 -4.60 7.14 -18.92
N ILE A 199 -4.75 7.36 -17.61
CA ILE A 199 -4.22 6.47 -16.56
C ILE A 199 -4.92 5.10 -16.61
N VAL A 200 -6.25 5.07 -16.78
CA VAL A 200 -7.01 3.81 -16.94
C VAL A 200 -6.54 3.05 -18.18
N ALA A 201 -6.29 3.73 -19.30
CA ALA A 201 -5.75 3.10 -20.49
C ALA A 201 -4.34 2.53 -20.26
N LEU A 202 -3.48 3.28 -19.56
CA LEU A 202 -2.13 2.85 -19.21
C LEU A 202 -2.13 1.63 -18.27
N GLU A 203 -3.04 1.58 -17.30
CA GLU A 203 -3.22 0.43 -16.41
C GLU A 203 -3.62 -0.83 -17.18
N ARG A 204 -4.57 -0.70 -18.12
CA ARG A 204 -4.99 -1.81 -19.00
C ARG A 204 -3.84 -2.30 -19.86
N GLU A 205 -3.06 -1.39 -20.43
CA GLU A 205 -1.90 -1.75 -21.25
C GLU A 205 -0.83 -2.46 -20.42
N SER A 206 -0.51 -1.96 -19.22
CA SER A 206 0.40 -2.63 -18.29
C SER A 206 -0.09 -4.03 -17.90
N SER A 207 -1.39 -4.18 -17.64
CA SER A 207 -2.01 -5.50 -17.36
C SER A 207 -1.86 -6.46 -18.54
N ARG A 208 -2.08 -5.98 -19.76
CA ARG A 208 -1.91 -6.77 -20.99
C ARG A 208 -0.46 -7.21 -21.17
N MET A 209 0.50 -6.31 -20.96
CA MET A 209 1.92 -6.63 -21.02
C MET A 209 2.31 -7.66 -19.95
N ILE A 210 1.81 -7.54 -18.72
CA ILE A 210 2.03 -8.53 -17.66
C ILE A 210 1.53 -9.91 -18.10
N ALA A 211 0.34 -9.99 -18.71
CA ALA A 211 -0.22 -11.26 -19.18
C ALA A 211 0.65 -11.87 -20.30
N VAL A 212 1.02 -11.08 -21.31
CA VAL A 212 1.89 -11.54 -22.41
C VAL A 212 3.23 -12.04 -21.90
N GLU A 213 3.91 -11.27 -21.05
CA GLU A 213 5.21 -11.68 -20.51
C GLU A 213 5.08 -12.89 -19.58
N LYS A 214 3.96 -13.02 -18.85
CA LYS A 214 3.68 -14.22 -18.03
C LYS A 214 3.50 -15.47 -18.88
N ASP A 215 2.86 -15.36 -20.04
CA ASP A 215 2.66 -16.48 -20.96
C ASP A 215 4.00 -16.96 -21.58
N GLU A 216 5.01 -16.09 -21.66
CA GLU A 216 6.37 -16.47 -22.06
C GLU A 216 7.14 -17.22 -20.96
N LEU A 217 6.72 -17.12 -19.69
CA LEU A 217 7.37 -17.80 -18.58
C LEU A 217 6.91 -19.25 -18.51
N SER A 218 7.78 -20.15 -18.94
CA SER A 218 7.61 -21.60 -18.80
C SER A 218 8.63 -22.18 -17.83
N PHE A 219 8.14 -23.00 -16.91
CA PHE A 219 8.95 -23.59 -15.85
C PHE A 219 8.96 -25.11 -15.92
N PHE A 220 10.06 -25.66 -15.43
CA PHE A 220 10.22 -27.07 -15.11
C PHE A 220 11.04 -27.20 -13.83
N VAL A 221 10.76 -28.22 -13.03
CA VAL A 221 11.61 -28.57 -11.89
C VAL A 221 12.62 -29.60 -12.36
N ASP A 222 13.90 -29.28 -12.27
CA ASP A 222 14.95 -30.25 -12.60
C ASP A 222 15.13 -31.25 -11.46
N ASN A 223 15.12 -32.53 -11.83
CA ASN A 223 15.31 -33.63 -10.91
C ASN A 223 16.75 -34.13 -11.03
N GLN A 224 17.70 -33.28 -10.63
CA GLN A 224 19.11 -33.70 -10.59
C GLN A 224 19.38 -34.67 -9.44
N SER A 225 20.42 -35.49 -9.62
CA SER A 225 20.96 -36.37 -8.58
C SER A 225 21.31 -35.57 -7.33
N GLY A 226 20.69 -35.92 -6.19
CA GLY A 226 20.84 -35.19 -4.92
C GLY A 226 19.74 -34.18 -4.60
N SER A 227 18.69 -34.06 -5.44
CA SER A 227 17.51 -33.26 -5.12
C SER A 227 16.70 -33.88 -3.97
N TYR A 228 16.03 -33.03 -3.19
CA TYR A 228 15.05 -33.48 -2.16
C TYR A 228 13.70 -33.88 -2.80
N LEU A 229 13.61 -33.92 -4.13
CA LEU A 229 12.35 -34.03 -4.85
C LEU A 229 11.94 -35.49 -4.94
N ASN A 230 10.96 -35.87 -4.11
CA ASN A 230 10.16 -37.06 -4.38
C ASN A 230 9.06 -36.74 -5.42
N ASN A 231 8.44 -37.78 -5.96
CA ASN A 231 7.39 -37.62 -6.98
C ASN A 231 6.19 -36.80 -6.49
N ALA A 232 5.82 -36.91 -5.21
CA ALA A 232 4.70 -36.15 -4.65
C ALA A 232 5.00 -34.65 -4.59
N LEU A 233 6.20 -34.29 -4.15
CA LEU A 233 6.67 -32.90 -4.09
C LEU A 233 6.78 -32.30 -5.49
N PHE A 234 7.30 -33.05 -6.46
CA PHE A 234 7.32 -32.63 -7.86
C PHE A 234 5.92 -32.32 -8.39
N VAL A 235 4.95 -33.21 -8.15
CA VAL A 235 3.55 -33.00 -8.56
C VAL A 235 2.95 -31.76 -7.88
N ASN A 236 3.23 -31.56 -6.60
CA ASN A 236 2.74 -30.39 -5.86
C ASN A 236 3.36 -29.09 -6.38
N ILE A 237 4.67 -29.04 -6.63
CA ILE A 237 5.31 -27.84 -7.21
C ILE A 237 4.73 -27.55 -8.59
N ARG A 238 4.59 -28.56 -9.45
CA ARG A 238 3.95 -28.40 -10.76
C ARG A 238 2.55 -27.81 -10.63
N LYS A 239 1.74 -28.37 -9.73
CA LYS A 239 0.38 -27.88 -9.48
C LYS A 239 0.40 -26.43 -9.03
N SER A 240 1.24 -26.07 -8.05
CA SER A 240 1.30 -24.70 -7.54
C SER A 240 1.80 -23.69 -8.58
N VAL A 241 2.74 -24.06 -9.45
CA VAL A 241 3.20 -23.21 -10.56
C VAL A 241 2.07 -22.97 -11.57
N VAL A 242 1.31 -24.00 -11.91
CA VAL A 242 0.16 -23.90 -12.82
C VAL A 242 -1.01 -23.15 -12.18
N ASP A 243 -1.30 -23.37 -10.91
CA ASP A 243 -2.35 -22.67 -10.16
C ASP A 243 -1.98 -21.18 -9.97
N ALA A 244 -0.69 -20.85 -9.87
CA ALA A 244 -0.18 -19.49 -9.97
C ALA A 244 -0.28 -18.91 -11.40
N GLY A 245 -0.70 -19.72 -12.38
CA GLY A 245 -0.98 -19.33 -13.76
C GLY A 245 0.27 -19.15 -14.62
N PHE A 246 1.38 -19.80 -14.26
CA PHE A 246 2.56 -19.89 -15.13
C PHE A 246 2.48 -21.15 -16.00
N LYS A 247 3.16 -21.14 -17.16
CA LYS A 247 3.21 -22.31 -18.04
C LYS A 247 4.14 -23.37 -17.46
N TRP A 248 3.70 -24.63 -17.50
CA TRP A 248 4.57 -25.78 -17.23
C TRP A 248 4.99 -26.42 -18.55
N ASP A 249 6.29 -26.61 -18.77
CA ASP A 249 6.82 -27.21 -20.01
C ASP A 249 8.00 -28.11 -19.67
N ASN A 250 7.86 -29.41 -19.90
CA ASN A 250 8.90 -30.41 -19.61
C ASN A 250 9.86 -30.65 -20.78
N ILE A 251 9.60 -30.07 -21.96
CA ILE A 251 10.39 -30.30 -23.18
C ILE A 251 11.31 -29.10 -23.39
N SER A 252 10.73 -27.91 -23.42
CA SER A 252 11.43 -26.65 -23.68
C SER A 252 11.06 -25.57 -22.65
N PRO A 253 11.30 -25.83 -21.34
CA PRO A 253 11.13 -24.78 -20.34
C PRO A 253 12.12 -23.65 -20.60
N LYS A 254 11.67 -22.42 -20.38
CA LYS A 254 12.55 -21.24 -20.38
C LYS A 254 13.32 -21.13 -19.07
N TYR A 255 12.70 -21.54 -17.96
CA TYR A 255 13.26 -21.48 -16.62
C TYR A 255 13.25 -22.84 -15.91
N ILE A 256 14.29 -23.09 -15.14
CA ILE A 256 14.48 -24.30 -14.34
C ILE A 256 14.42 -23.94 -12.86
N ILE A 257 13.56 -24.64 -12.12
CA ILE A 257 13.45 -24.58 -10.67
C ILE A 257 14.27 -25.74 -10.10
N ASN A 258 15.23 -25.43 -9.22
CA ASN A 258 15.98 -26.44 -8.50
C ASN A 258 15.67 -26.34 -7.01
N VAL A 259 15.48 -27.50 -6.36
CA VAL A 259 15.34 -27.59 -4.90
C VAL A 259 16.46 -28.48 -4.37
N SER A 260 17.38 -27.89 -3.64
CA SER A 260 18.56 -28.56 -3.11
C SER A 260 18.60 -28.46 -1.59
N GLN A 261 19.09 -29.50 -0.92
CA GLN A 261 19.32 -29.46 0.52
C GLN A 261 20.66 -28.78 0.81
N LEU A 262 20.65 -27.79 1.70
CA LEU A 262 21.85 -27.13 2.21
C LEU A 262 22.33 -27.87 3.46
N GLY A 263 23.39 -28.66 3.31
CA GLY A 263 23.99 -29.42 4.41
C GLY A 263 23.15 -30.62 4.85
N SER A 264 23.48 -31.19 6.01
CA SER A 264 22.74 -32.31 6.61
C SER A 264 21.52 -31.84 7.42
N LYS A 265 20.58 -32.76 7.67
CA LYS A 265 19.47 -32.51 8.60
C LYS A 265 20.05 -32.31 10.01
N GLU A 266 19.60 -31.28 10.70
CA GLU A 266 19.99 -30.97 12.08
C GLU A 266 18.99 -31.64 13.04
N PHE A 267 19.49 -32.44 13.99
CA PHE A 267 18.69 -33.10 15.01
C PHE A 267 18.95 -32.48 16.38
N SER A 268 17.89 -32.25 17.15
CA SER A 268 17.99 -31.81 18.54
C SER A 268 16.90 -32.43 19.40
N GLU A 269 17.20 -32.64 20.68
CA GLU A 269 16.25 -33.18 21.65
C GLU A 269 16.01 -32.18 22.78
N PHE A 270 14.74 -32.00 23.15
CA PHE A 270 14.35 -31.09 24.22
C PHE A 270 13.06 -31.55 24.90
N TYR A 271 13.12 -31.71 26.23
CA TYR A 271 11.99 -32.17 27.07
C TYR A 271 11.23 -33.39 26.50
N GLY A 272 11.95 -34.44 26.09
CA GLY A 272 11.36 -35.67 25.57
C GLY A 272 10.75 -35.56 24.16
N ASN A 273 11.02 -34.45 23.45
CA ASN A 273 10.70 -34.32 22.03
C ASN A 273 11.98 -34.29 21.19
N THR A 274 11.93 -34.93 20.02
CA THR A 274 12.91 -34.81 18.94
C THR A 274 12.46 -33.73 17.97
N SER A 275 13.39 -32.85 17.61
CA SER A 275 13.23 -31.80 16.61
C SER A 275 14.21 -32.05 15.48
N VAL A 276 13.71 -32.04 14.24
CA VAL A 276 14.52 -32.16 13.02
C VAL A 276 14.34 -30.92 12.18
N LYS A 277 15.44 -30.32 11.73
CA LYS A 277 15.46 -29.14 10.87
C LYS A 277 16.19 -29.45 9.57
N ALA A 278 15.66 -28.92 8.46
CA ALA A 278 16.32 -28.96 7.15
C ALA A 278 16.36 -27.56 6.55
N ASN A 279 17.51 -27.22 5.98
CA ASN A 279 17.70 -26.00 5.21
C ASN A 279 17.64 -26.38 3.73
N LEU A 280 16.77 -25.75 2.95
CA LEU A 280 16.63 -25.97 1.51
C LEU A 280 16.98 -24.67 0.77
N ASN A 281 17.67 -24.78 -0.35
CA ASN A 281 17.84 -23.69 -1.31
C ASN A 281 16.96 -23.96 -2.53
N VAL A 282 16.11 -23.00 -2.85
CA VAL A 282 15.36 -22.97 -4.10
C VAL A 282 16.04 -21.98 -5.02
N THR A 283 16.36 -22.41 -6.23
CA THR A 283 16.87 -21.53 -7.27
C THR A 283 16.01 -21.56 -8.52
N VAL A 284 15.96 -20.43 -9.21
CA VAL A 284 15.37 -20.31 -10.56
C VAL A 284 16.45 -19.81 -11.49
N SER A 285 16.81 -20.59 -12.50
CA SER A 285 17.77 -20.22 -13.54
C SER A 285 17.13 -20.26 -14.90
N GLU A 286 17.68 -19.53 -15.88
CA GLU A 286 17.31 -19.76 -17.28
C GLU A 286 17.82 -21.14 -17.72
N LYS A 287 17.14 -21.77 -18.68
CA LYS A 287 17.58 -23.07 -19.19
C LYS A 287 18.92 -22.96 -19.91
N GLU A 288 19.14 -21.84 -20.61
CA GLU A 288 20.37 -21.57 -21.37
C GLU A 288 21.50 -21.06 -20.48
N ASP A 289 21.18 -20.25 -19.48
CA ASP A 289 22.12 -19.75 -18.47
C ASP A 289 21.84 -20.38 -17.11
N LYS A 290 22.70 -21.32 -16.70
CA LYS A 290 22.59 -22.05 -15.43
C LYS A 290 22.86 -21.17 -14.20
N ASN A 291 23.20 -19.89 -14.38
CA ASN A 291 23.30 -18.97 -13.27
C ASN A 291 21.91 -18.71 -12.67
N PRO A 292 21.74 -18.86 -11.33
CA PRO A 292 20.47 -18.60 -10.69
C PRO A 292 20.15 -17.10 -10.76
N ILE A 293 18.99 -16.80 -11.34
CA ILE A 293 18.41 -15.45 -11.39
C ILE A 293 17.72 -15.14 -10.06
N LEU A 294 17.16 -16.17 -9.43
CA LEU A 294 16.66 -16.14 -8.06
C LEU A 294 17.29 -17.27 -7.24
N SER A 295 17.61 -16.98 -5.99
CA SER A 295 18.03 -17.97 -5.00
C SER A 295 17.53 -17.55 -3.62
N GLN A 296 16.85 -18.46 -2.92
CA GLN A 296 16.37 -18.21 -1.58
C GLN A 296 16.49 -19.46 -0.71
N ASN A 297 16.89 -19.23 0.54
CA ASN A 297 17.05 -20.29 1.53
C ASN A 297 15.81 -20.35 2.43
N PHE A 298 15.31 -21.56 2.62
CA PHE A 298 14.16 -21.86 3.44
C PHE A 298 14.53 -22.83 4.54
N VAL A 299 13.93 -22.63 5.71
CA VAL A 299 14.16 -23.47 6.89
C VAL A 299 12.84 -24.14 7.25
N PHE A 300 12.86 -25.47 7.27
CA PHE A 300 11.72 -26.28 7.66
C PHE A 300 12.04 -27.06 8.93
N LYS A 301 11.02 -27.30 9.74
CA LYS A 301 11.15 -27.97 11.03
C LYS A 301 10.00 -28.93 11.29
N GLY A 302 10.33 -30.11 11.79
CA GLY A 302 9.37 -31.06 12.35
C GLY A 302 9.76 -31.39 13.80
N THR A 303 8.80 -31.30 14.72
CA THR A 303 9.00 -31.68 16.13
C THR A 303 7.99 -32.74 16.52
N ALA A 304 8.41 -33.82 17.16
CA ALA A 304 7.52 -34.86 17.70
C ALA A 304 8.17 -35.61 18.87
N THR A 305 7.43 -36.52 19.49
CA THR A 305 7.92 -37.37 20.60
C THR A 305 8.87 -38.49 20.15
N THR A 306 8.90 -38.82 18.85
CA THR A 306 9.83 -39.79 18.26
C THR A 306 10.51 -39.19 17.03
N GLN A 307 11.71 -39.68 16.72
CA GLN A 307 12.48 -39.24 15.56
C GLN A 307 11.71 -39.46 14.23
N ASP A 308 11.09 -40.63 14.04
CA ASP A 308 10.34 -40.95 12.81
C ASP A 308 9.12 -40.04 12.63
N ALA A 309 8.41 -39.73 13.72
CA ALA A 309 7.29 -38.79 13.68
C ALA A 309 7.77 -37.36 13.42
N ALA A 310 8.94 -36.96 13.94
CA ALA A 310 9.53 -35.65 13.69
C ALA A 310 9.98 -35.51 12.23
N LEU A 311 10.57 -36.57 11.65
CA LEU A 311 10.89 -36.64 10.23
C LEU A 311 9.65 -36.57 9.33
N SER A 312 8.60 -37.32 9.66
CA SER A 312 7.32 -37.25 8.92
C SER A 312 6.71 -35.85 8.95
N ARG A 313 6.76 -35.18 10.11
CA ARG A 313 6.31 -33.78 10.24
C ARG A 313 7.18 -32.81 9.45
N LEU A 314 8.50 -33.02 9.41
CA LEU A 314 9.42 -32.23 8.59
C LEU A 314 9.08 -32.38 7.10
N GLU A 315 8.86 -33.60 6.62
CA GLU A 315 8.47 -33.86 5.23
C GLU A 315 7.14 -33.20 4.87
N SER A 316 6.14 -33.27 5.76
CA SER A 316 4.88 -32.54 5.57
C SER A 316 5.09 -31.02 5.56
N SER A 317 5.96 -30.49 6.43
CA SER A 317 6.29 -29.07 6.49
C SER A 317 6.94 -28.60 5.20
N ILE A 318 7.89 -29.36 4.66
CA ILE A 318 8.55 -29.10 3.37
C ILE A 318 7.52 -29.15 2.24
N ASN A 319 6.73 -30.23 2.15
CA ASN A 319 5.78 -30.42 1.06
C ASN A 319 4.75 -29.30 0.96
N ASN A 320 4.30 -28.77 2.10
CA ASN A 320 3.34 -27.68 2.11
C ASN A 320 4.05 -26.34 1.86
N GLY A 321 5.09 -26.02 2.64
CA GLY A 321 5.67 -24.68 2.62
C GLY A 321 6.60 -24.39 1.43
N ILE A 322 7.24 -25.40 0.81
CA ILE A 322 8.13 -25.15 -0.34
C ILE A 322 7.33 -24.69 -1.57
N THR A 323 6.09 -25.16 -1.72
CA THR A 323 5.28 -24.80 -2.88
C THR A 323 4.82 -23.35 -2.82
N ASP A 324 4.37 -22.90 -1.65
CA ASP A 324 4.03 -21.50 -1.39
C ASP A 324 5.24 -20.60 -1.58
N ALA A 325 6.40 -21.03 -1.04
CA ALA A 325 7.67 -20.33 -1.18
C ALA A 325 8.10 -20.16 -2.65
N ILE A 326 7.99 -21.22 -3.46
CA ILE A 326 8.29 -21.15 -4.90
C ILE A 326 7.35 -20.17 -5.59
N VAL A 327 6.05 -20.24 -5.31
CA VAL A 327 5.07 -19.33 -5.92
C VAL A 327 5.38 -17.88 -5.53
N GLU A 328 5.66 -17.61 -4.26
CA GLU A 328 6.04 -16.29 -3.77
C GLU A 328 7.30 -15.78 -4.47
N MET A 329 8.34 -16.60 -4.59
CA MET A 329 9.57 -16.26 -5.31
C MET A 329 9.30 -15.89 -6.77
N LEU A 330 8.39 -16.60 -7.45
CA LEU A 330 8.03 -16.30 -8.84
C LEU A 330 7.22 -14.99 -9.00
N TYR A 331 6.65 -14.47 -7.91
CA TYR A 331 5.92 -13.20 -7.89
C TYR A 331 6.77 -11.99 -7.45
N GLN A 332 7.93 -12.21 -6.83
CA GLN A 332 8.88 -11.17 -6.37
C GLN A 332 9.71 -10.55 -7.50
#